data_AF-A0A0Q0E6D0-F1
#
_entry.id   AF-A0A0Q0E6D0-F1
#
_cell.length_a   1.000
_cell.length_b   1.000
_cell.length_c   1.000
_cell.angle_alpha   90.00
_cell.angle_beta   90.00
_cell.angle_gamma   90.00
#
_symmetry.space_group_name_H-M   'P 1'
#
loop_
_entity.id
_entity.type
_entity.pdbx_description
1 polymer ?
#
loop_
_entity_poly.entity_id
_entity_poly.type
_entity_poly.pdbx_seq_one_letter_code
_entity_poly.pdbx_strand_id
1 'polypeptide(L)'
;MEDDVAQEFDVSTSLINRFNAWRQMTLGLPPVSQPLSIEQIEHYQPLTSSITLEQAARTQLGWITAWRIDRYAFASLKQATFYLQASDTEADETVRDQAKTARNNNQAAVKKRRLQQLAIERNGRTAKKPLEPGVKDFDADMAQTQLREAAEEFAAAYRDPDHLASSLSRVIPANAPPVDVYRIITADARVECRQMKAAGQARVSQLFAPPAGRYNHPDEKTRGAVDEISNATQPPGLLRALFDDQVHDSRAWFLYSLGREPMGSYFRERMVFFGEASRRELALNPETRETMLAGITPLPDSGLSVAARPAVMDAQRMAEAQQAIKALWEA
;
A
#
# COMPACT_ATOMS: atom_id res chain seq x y z
N MET A 1 7.28 5.01 -30.12
CA MET A 1 6.38 5.39 -29.01
C MET A 1 6.15 6.88 -29.16
N GLU A 2 4.91 7.35 -29.07
CA GLU A 2 4.66 8.80 -29.03
C GLU A 2 5.29 9.40 -27.77
N ASP A 3 5.77 10.64 -27.83
CA ASP A 3 6.53 11.25 -26.73
C ASP A 3 5.75 11.29 -25.41
N ASP A 4 4.45 11.57 -25.48
CA ASP A 4 3.55 11.57 -24.31
C ASP A 4 3.48 10.18 -23.67
N VAL A 5 3.38 9.14 -24.50
CA VAL A 5 3.39 7.74 -24.04
C VAL A 5 4.76 7.38 -23.45
N ALA A 6 5.86 7.89 -23.98
CA ALA A 6 7.18 7.65 -23.39
C ALA A 6 7.32 8.28 -22.00
N GLN A 7 6.75 9.47 -21.79
CA GLN A 7 6.77 10.17 -20.50
C GLN A 7 5.96 9.45 -19.42
N GLU A 8 4.84 8.81 -19.77
CA GLU A 8 4.03 8.04 -18.82
C GLU A 8 4.76 6.84 -18.19
N PHE A 9 5.79 6.34 -18.87
CA PHE A 9 6.60 5.20 -18.43
C PHE A 9 8.00 5.60 -17.95
N ASP A 10 8.29 6.91 -17.88
CA ASP A 10 9.56 7.39 -17.36
C ASP A 10 9.68 7.10 -15.85
N VAL A 11 10.85 6.62 -15.43
CA VAL A 11 11.13 6.29 -14.04
C VAL A 11 12.42 6.97 -13.63
N SER A 12 12.31 7.90 -12.68
CA SER A 12 13.47 8.64 -12.20
C SER A 12 14.50 7.73 -11.54
N THR A 13 15.79 8.07 -11.70
CA THR A 13 16.89 7.34 -11.07
C THR A 13 16.76 7.31 -9.54
N SER A 14 16.20 8.36 -8.93
CA SER A 14 15.94 8.40 -7.48
C SER A 14 14.93 7.34 -7.06
N LEU A 15 13.82 7.18 -7.79
CA LEU A 15 12.82 6.14 -7.56
C LEU A 15 13.43 4.74 -7.72
N ILE A 16 14.22 4.52 -8.78
CA ILE A 16 14.90 3.24 -9.03
C ILE A 16 15.80 2.86 -7.85
N ASN A 17 16.63 3.79 -7.38
CA ASN A 17 17.57 3.55 -6.28
C ASN A 17 16.84 3.25 -4.96
N ARG A 18 15.79 4.00 -4.66
CA ARG A 18 14.95 3.81 -3.46
C ARG A 18 14.19 2.48 -3.49
N PHE A 19 13.61 2.12 -4.64
CA PHE A 19 12.93 0.84 -4.83
C PHE A 19 13.89 -0.36 -4.71
N ASN A 20 15.09 -0.25 -5.29
CA ASN A 20 16.10 -1.31 -5.15
C ASN A 20 16.61 -1.44 -3.70
N ALA A 21 16.72 -0.33 -2.96
CA ALA A 21 17.01 -0.39 -1.52
C ALA A 21 15.89 -1.10 -0.75
N TRP A 22 14.61 -0.87 -1.08
CA TRP A 22 13.49 -1.62 -0.51
C TRP A 22 13.59 -3.12 -0.81
N ARG A 23 13.90 -3.52 -2.04
CA ARG A 23 14.10 -4.94 -2.40
C ARG A 23 15.21 -5.58 -1.59
N GLN A 24 16.35 -4.89 -1.45
CA GLN A 24 17.48 -5.39 -0.69
C GLN A 24 17.16 -5.51 0.80
N MET A 25 16.65 -4.45 1.41
CA MET A 25 16.43 -4.37 2.86
C MET A 25 15.28 -5.25 3.35
N THR A 26 14.21 -5.34 2.57
CA THR A 26 12.95 -5.94 3.05
C THR A 26 12.71 -7.34 2.51
N LEU A 27 13.29 -7.69 1.36
CA LEU A 27 13.16 -9.01 0.74
C LEU A 27 14.47 -9.81 0.78
N GLY A 28 15.58 -9.21 1.23
CA GLY A 28 16.89 -9.87 1.27
C GLY A 28 17.47 -10.16 -0.11
N LEU A 29 16.99 -9.48 -1.16
CA LEU A 29 17.46 -9.69 -2.52
C LEU A 29 18.86 -9.09 -2.71
N PRO A 30 19.73 -9.72 -3.53
CA PRO A 30 21.03 -9.16 -3.82
C PRO A 30 20.90 -7.81 -4.53
N PRO A 31 21.87 -6.89 -4.34
CA PRO A 31 21.93 -5.65 -5.10
C PRO A 31 21.89 -5.93 -6.60
N VAL A 32 21.11 -5.14 -7.34
CA VAL A 32 21.08 -5.21 -8.79
C VAL A 32 22.17 -4.30 -9.34
N SER A 33 23.15 -4.89 -10.01
CA SER A 33 24.15 -4.13 -10.77
C SER A 33 23.49 -3.50 -12.00
N GLN A 34 23.76 -2.22 -12.23
CA GLN A 34 23.35 -1.52 -13.45
C GLN A 34 24.56 -1.23 -14.35
N PRO A 35 24.38 -1.24 -15.68
CA PRO A 35 23.14 -1.54 -16.40
C PRO A 35 22.79 -3.04 -16.35
N LEU A 36 21.51 -3.37 -16.52
CA LEU A 36 21.08 -4.75 -16.71
C LEU A 36 21.65 -5.29 -18.04
N SER A 37 21.94 -6.59 -18.09
CA SER A 37 22.29 -7.25 -19.35
C SER A 37 21.08 -7.29 -20.30
N ILE A 38 21.34 -7.37 -21.62
CA ILE A 38 20.30 -7.52 -22.65
C ILE A 38 19.39 -8.71 -22.33
N GLU A 39 19.96 -9.84 -21.90
CA GLU A 39 19.21 -11.03 -21.51
C GLU A 39 18.23 -10.74 -20.37
N GLN A 40 18.63 -9.98 -19.34
CA GLN A 40 17.77 -9.60 -18.22
C GLN A 40 16.69 -8.58 -18.62
N ILE A 41 16.95 -7.75 -19.63
CA ILE A 41 16.00 -6.76 -20.15
C ILE A 41 14.92 -7.46 -20.99
N GLU A 42 15.33 -8.38 -21.87
CA GLU A 42 14.43 -9.03 -22.81
C GLU A 42 13.69 -10.23 -22.20
N HIS A 43 14.24 -10.85 -21.16
CA HIS A 43 13.67 -12.06 -20.56
C HIS A 43 13.44 -11.88 -19.06
N TYR A 44 12.21 -11.50 -18.72
CA TYR A 44 11.78 -11.48 -17.32
C TYR A 44 11.76 -12.91 -16.76
N GLN A 45 12.53 -13.14 -15.69
CA GLN A 45 12.45 -14.33 -14.87
C GLN A 45 11.96 -13.97 -13.47
N PRO A 46 10.81 -14.51 -13.02
CA PRO A 46 10.33 -14.26 -11.67
C PRO A 46 11.28 -14.89 -10.65
N LEU A 47 11.55 -14.16 -9.57
CA LEU A 47 12.36 -14.67 -8.47
C LEU A 47 11.49 -15.56 -7.57
N THR A 48 11.98 -16.76 -7.26
CA THR A 48 11.34 -17.64 -6.29
C THR A 48 11.55 -17.12 -4.87
N SER A 49 10.47 -16.95 -4.11
CA SER A 49 10.52 -16.60 -2.69
C SER A 49 10.64 -17.85 -1.83
N SER A 50 11.53 -17.83 -0.83
CA SER A 50 11.63 -18.89 0.19
C SER A 50 10.68 -18.68 1.37
N ILE A 51 9.92 -17.57 1.38
CA ILE A 51 8.97 -17.20 2.43
C ILE A 51 7.55 -17.12 1.88
N THR A 52 6.57 -17.33 2.76
CA THR A 52 5.15 -17.19 2.40
C THR A 52 4.72 -15.73 2.29
N LEU A 53 3.58 -15.49 1.65
CA LEU A 53 3.01 -14.14 1.50
C LEU A 53 2.75 -13.49 2.87
N GLU A 54 2.29 -14.26 3.86
CA GLU A 54 2.01 -13.78 5.21
C GLU A 54 3.30 -13.35 5.93
N GLN A 55 4.37 -14.14 5.79
CA GLN A 55 5.68 -13.79 6.33
C GLN A 55 6.24 -12.52 5.67
N ALA A 56 6.11 -12.42 4.34
CA ALA A 56 6.51 -11.22 3.61
C ALA A 56 5.70 -10.00 4.07
N ALA A 57 4.38 -10.10 4.13
CA ALA A 57 3.48 -9.04 4.58
C ALA A 57 3.80 -8.57 6.01
N ARG A 58 4.03 -9.49 6.95
CA ARG A 58 4.46 -9.17 8.32
C ARG A 58 5.79 -8.44 8.36
N THR A 59 6.74 -8.86 7.52
CA THR A 59 8.05 -8.21 7.42
C THR A 59 7.90 -6.78 6.89
N GLN A 60 7.10 -6.58 5.84
CA GLN A 60 6.82 -5.25 5.30
C GLN A 60 6.12 -4.35 6.33
N LEU A 61 5.15 -4.90 7.09
CA LEU A 61 4.49 -4.21 8.18
C LEU A 61 5.47 -3.78 9.27
N GLY A 62 6.43 -4.63 9.63
CA GLY A 62 7.50 -4.27 10.55
C GLY A 62 8.33 -3.08 10.07
N TRP A 63 8.68 -3.03 8.78
CA TRP A 63 9.45 -1.92 8.20
C TRP A 63 8.69 -0.60 8.17
N ILE A 64 7.44 -0.57 7.68
CA ILE A 64 6.65 0.66 7.71
C ILE A 64 6.29 1.08 9.14
N THR A 65 6.11 0.13 10.07
CA THR A 65 5.90 0.44 11.49
C THR A 65 7.14 1.10 12.08
N ALA A 66 8.34 0.64 11.74
CA ALA A 66 9.60 1.28 12.14
C ALA A 66 9.68 2.73 11.64
N TRP A 67 9.29 2.99 10.38
CA TRP A 67 9.19 4.34 9.84
C TRP A 67 8.20 5.21 10.62
N ARG A 68 7.00 4.68 10.89
CA ARG A 68 5.95 5.37 11.66
C ARG A 68 6.35 5.62 13.12
N ILE A 69 7.14 4.75 13.75
CA ILE A 69 7.65 5.00 15.11
C ILE A 69 8.36 6.35 15.17
N ASP A 70 9.34 6.60 14.30
CA ASP A 70 10.06 7.87 14.30
C ASP A 70 9.21 9.03 13.77
N ARG A 71 8.68 8.89 12.53
CA ARG A 71 7.96 9.98 11.85
C ARG A 71 6.68 10.34 12.57
N TYR A 72 5.87 9.36 12.95
CA TYR A 72 4.55 9.61 13.55
C TYR A 72 4.60 9.63 15.07
N ALA A 73 5.06 8.56 15.73
CA ALA A 73 4.96 8.49 17.19
C ALA A 73 5.76 9.60 17.89
N PHE A 74 6.93 9.92 17.37
CA PHE A 74 7.77 11.01 17.87
C PHE A 74 7.60 12.33 17.11
N ALA A 75 6.59 12.41 16.24
CA ALA A 75 6.24 13.61 15.48
C ALA A 75 7.40 14.22 14.66
N SER A 76 8.42 13.43 14.30
CA SER A 76 9.53 13.91 13.46
C SER A 76 9.06 14.27 12.04
N LEU A 77 7.89 13.77 11.61
CA LEU A 77 7.28 14.16 10.34
C LEU A 77 7.13 15.69 10.21
N LYS A 78 6.88 16.41 11.31
CA LYS A 78 6.67 17.88 11.29
C LYS A 78 7.89 18.65 10.80
N GLN A 79 9.07 18.03 10.83
CA GLN A 79 10.33 18.59 10.36
C GLN A 79 10.74 18.01 8.99
N ALA A 80 10.04 16.99 8.51
CA ALA A 80 10.36 16.30 7.27
C ALA A 80 9.82 17.08 6.05
N THR A 81 10.61 17.11 4.98
CA THR A 81 10.29 17.89 3.78
C THR A 81 8.96 17.47 3.14
N PHE A 82 8.67 16.17 3.05
CA PHE A 82 7.42 15.68 2.45
C PHE A 82 6.17 16.24 3.15
N TYR A 83 6.21 16.38 4.48
CA TYR A 83 5.09 16.91 5.26
C TYR A 83 4.99 18.44 5.17
N LEU A 84 6.14 19.13 5.11
CA LEU A 84 6.18 20.58 4.93
C LEU A 84 5.71 21.03 3.54
N GLN A 85 5.86 20.16 2.54
CA GLN A 85 5.42 20.39 1.16
C GLN A 85 4.01 19.87 0.87
N ALA A 86 3.39 19.14 1.80
CA ALA A 86 2.02 18.67 1.65
C ALA A 86 1.04 19.86 1.63
N SER A 87 0.09 19.82 0.70
CA SER A 87 -0.96 20.83 0.60
C SER A 87 -2.02 20.68 1.69
N ASP A 88 -2.64 21.80 2.08
CA ASP A 88 -3.64 21.84 3.17
C ASP A 88 -4.63 23.00 2.97
N THR A 89 -4.93 23.34 1.71
CA THR A 89 -5.72 24.56 1.39
C THR A 89 -7.17 24.47 1.84
N GLU A 90 -7.68 23.27 2.10
CA GLU A 90 -9.06 23.00 2.51
C GLU A 90 -9.12 22.41 3.93
N ALA A 91 -8.12 22.67 4.77
CA ALA A 91 -8.10 22.24 6.17
C ALA A 91 -9.20 22.90 7.01
N ASP A 92 -9.52 24.16 6.73
CA ASP A 92 -10.62 24.88 7.35
C ASP A 92 -11.97 24.35 6.87
N GLU A 93 -12.86 24.06 7.83
CA GLU A 93 -14.17 23.47 7.54
C GLU A 93 -15.03 24.35 6.61
N THR A 94 -14.96 25.67 6.76
CA THR A 94 -15.73 26.59 5.92
C THR A 94 -15.19 26.60 4.49
N VAL A 95 -13.87 26.63 4.31
CA VAL A 95 -13.24 26.57 2.98
C VAL A 95 -13.56 25.23 2.30
N ARG A 96 -13.47 24.13 3.04
CA ARG A 96 -13.80 22.79 2.56
C ARG A 96 -15.26 22.67 2.09
N ASP A 97 -16.20 23.21 2.85
CA ASP A 97 -17.62 23.19 2.48
C ASP A 97 -17.91 24.04 1.24
N GLN A 98 -17.20 25.16 1.09
CA GLN A 98 -17.27 25.98 -0.13
C GLN A 98 -16.73 25.21 -1.34
N ALA A 99 -15.58 24.55 -1.22
CA ALA A 99 -14.99 23.73 -2.29
C ALA A 99 -15.91 22.56 -2.68
N LYS A 100 -16.51 21.88 -1.69
CA LYS A 100 -17.50 20.82 -1.91
C LYS A 100 -18.73 21.32 -2.66
N THR A 101 -19.23 22.50 -2.28
CA THR A 101 -20.37 23.14 -2.94
C THR A 101 -20.02 23.50 -4.39
N ALA A 102 -18.84 24.07 -4.63
CA ALA A 102 -18.37 24.39 -5.97
C ALA A 102 -18.27 23.14 -6.86
N ARG A 103 -17.69 22.04 -6.36
CA ARG A 103 -17.65 20.75 -7.07
C ARG A 103 -19.05 20.24 -7.39
N ASN A 104 -19.97 20.29 -6.43
CA ASN A 104 -21.34 19.81 -6.63
C ASN A 104 -22.10 20.62 -7.68
N ASN A 105 -21.90 21.94 -7.73
CA ASN A 105 -22.44 22.80 -8.77
C ASN A 105 -21.89 22.43 -10.15
N ASN A 106 -20.58 22.16 -10.25
CA ASN A 106 -19.95 21.69 -11.49
C ASN A 106 -20.54 20.33 -11.94
N GLN A 107 -20.73 19.39 -11.01
CA GLN A 107 -21.37 18.11 -11.31
C GLN A 107 -22.82 18.26 -11.77
N ALA A 108 -23.58 19.19 -11.17
CA ALA A 108 -24.94 19.48 -11.60
C ALA A 108 -24.99 20.05 -13.03
N ALA A 109 -24.02 20.89 -13.40
CA ALA A 109 -23.89 21.41 -14.76
C ALA A 109 -23.60 20.29 -15.78
N VAL A 110 -22.69 19.36 -15.47
CA VAL A 110 -22.44 18.17 -16.31
C VAL A 110 -23.73 17.34 -16.47
N LYS A 111 -24.44 17.05 -15.38
CA LYS A 111 -25.71 16.31 -15.43
C LYS A 111 -26.75 17.00 -16.32
N LYS A 112 -26.85 18.33 -16.26
CA LYS A 112 -27.74 19.11 -17.14
C LYS A 112 -27.37 18.96 -18.62
N ARG A 113 -26.08 19.03 -18.96
CA ARG A 113 -25.61 18.83 -20.35
C ARG A 113 -25.87 17.41 -20.86
N ARG A 114 -25.68 16.39 -20.02
CA ARG A 114 -26.04 15.00 -20.36
C ARG A 114 -27.51 14.84 -20.68
N LEU A 115 -28.40 15.46 -19.88
CA LEU A 115 -29.85 15.44 -20.16
C LEU A 115 -30.19 16.11 -21.49
N GLN A 116 -29.53 17.22 -21.82
CA GLN A 116 -29.70 17.90 -23.11
C GLN A 116 -29.23 17.01 -24.27
N GLN A 117 -28.06 16.37 -24.15
CA GLN A 117 -27.56 15.43 -25.15
C GLN A 117 -28.54 14.27 -25.37
N LEU A 118 -28.98 13.61 -24.31
CA LEU A 118 -29.95 12.52 -24.39
C LEU A 118 -31.27 12.94 -25.05
N ALA A 119 -31.74 14.16 -24.78
CA ALA A 119 -32.93 14.69 -25.42
C ALA A 119 -32.76 14.89 -26.94
N ILE A 120 -31.58 15.36 -27.38
CA ILE A 120 -31.26 15.55 -28.80
C ILE A 120 -31.12 14.20 -29.52
N GLU A 121 -30.47 13.23 -28.89
CA GLU A 121 -30.21 11.90 -29.47
C GLU A 121 -31.47 11.00 -29.48
N ARG A 122 -32.49 11.31 -28.68
CA ARG A 122 -33.71 10.49 -28.50
C ARG A 122 -34.44 10.15 -29.80
N ASN A 123 -34.46 11.08 -30.76
CA ASN A 123 -35.22 10.94 -32.00
C ASN A 123 -34.46 10.21 -33.12
N GLY A 124 -33.25 9.68 -32.85
CA GLY A 124 -32.47 8.87 -33.79
C GLY A 124 -31.86 9.63 -34.97
N ARG A 125 -32.09 10.94 -35.07
CA ARG A 125 -31.53 11.82 -36.14
C ARG A 125 -30.08 12.23 -35.88
N THR A 126 -29.59 12.02 -34.67
CA THR A 126 -28.22 12.33 -34.25
C THR A 126 -27.57 11.03 -33.77
N ALA A 127 -26.35 10.75 -34.24
CA ALA A 127 -25.60 9.59 -33.78
C ALA A 127 -25.32 9.69 -32.26
N LYS A 128 -25.51 8.58 -31.55
CA LYS A 128 -25.25 8.51 -30.10
C LYS A 128 -23.75 8.70 -29.84
N LYS A 129 -23.42 9.56 -28.88
CA LYS A 129 -22.04 9.77 -28.43
C LYS A 129 -21.89 9.36 -26.96
N PRO A 130 -20.68 8.97 -26.51
CA PRO A 130 -20.42 8.83 -25.08
C PRO A 130 -20.82 10.09 -24.32
N LEU A 131 -21.41 9.91 -23.14
CA LEU A 131 -21.76 11.03 -22.28
C LEU A 131 -20.48 11.66 -21.71
N GLU A 132 -20.48 12.98 -21.58
CA GLU A 132 -19.41 13.74 -20.90
C GLU A 132 -19.09 13.10 -19.54
N PRO A 133 -17.82 12.79 -19.21
CA PRO A 133 -17.44 12.28 -17.90
C PRO A 133 -17.87 13.22 -16.75
N GLY A 134 -18.07 12.66 -15.56
CA GLY A 134 -18.40 13.47 -14.38
C GLY A 134 -17.18 14.24 -13.88
N VAL A 135 -17.40 15.24 -13.02
CA VAL A 135 -16.27 15.76 -12.24
C VAL A 135 -15.84 14.72 -11.20
N LYS A 136 -14.53 14.68 -10.90
CA LYS A 136 -13.96 13.82 -9.85
C LYS A 136 -14.76 13.95 -8.55
N ASP A 137 -14.80 12.87 -7.78
CA ASP A 137 -15.40 12.92 -6.45
C ASP A 137 -14.70 13.93 -5.56
N PHE A 138 -15.47 14.51 -4.63
CA PHE A 138 -14.93 15.53 -3.75
C PHE A 138 -13.94 14.86 -2.79
N ASP A 139 -12.69 15.26 -2.91
CA ASP A 139 -11.59 14.84 -2.06
C ASP A 139 -10.90 16.12 -1.60
N ALA A 140 -10.92 16.36 -0.29
CA ALA A 140 -10.53 17.64 0.26
C ALA A 140 -8.99 17.78 0.27
N ASP A 141 -8.49 18.95 -0.12
CA ASP A 141 -7.05 19.25 -0.06
C ASP A 141 -6.59 19.50 1.39
N MET A 142 -6.37 18.39 2.11
CA MET A 142 -6.08 18.36 3.54
C MET A 142 -4.91 17.44 3.89
N ALA A 143 -3.94 17.27 2.99
CA ALA A 143 -2.91 16.25 3.14
C ALA A 143 -2.10 16.45 4.43
N GLN A 144 -1.75 17.69 4.78
CA GLN A 144 -1.00 17.97 6.00
C GLN A 144 -1.84 17.67 7.26
N THR A 145 -3.10 18.09 7.29
CA THR A 145 -4.02 17.80 8.41
C THR A 145 -4.26 16.29 8.56
N GLN A 146 -4.52 15.59 7.46
CA GLN A 146 -4.71 14.13 7.44
C GLN A 146 -3.49 13.38 7.99
N LEU A 147 -2.28 13.73 7.53
CA LEU A 147 -1.03 13.10 8.00
C LEU A 147 -0.76 13.40 9.49
N ARG A 148 -1.02 14.62 9.95
CA ARG A 148 -0.85 15.00 11.35
C ARG A 148 -1.72 14.17 12.28
N GLU A 149 -3.00 14.02 11.95
CA GLU A 149 -3.95 13.29 12.79
C GLU A 149 -3.74 11.78 12.72
N ALA A 150 -3.38 11.26 11.54
CA ALA A 150 -2.87 9.91 11.38
C ALA A 150 -1.67 9.64 12.30
N ALA A 151 -0.74 10.58 12.37
CA ALA A 151 0.43 10.48 13.23
C ALA A 151 0.05 10.49 14.72
N GLU A 152 -0.89 11.36 15.12
CA GLU A 152 -1.43 11.41 16.48
C GLU A 152 -2.13 10.10 16.88
N GLU A 153 -2.95 9.53 15.99
CA GLU A 153 -3.60 8.22 16.21
C GLU A 153 -2.56 7.09 16.37
N PHE A 154 -1.56 7.04 15.48
CA PHE A 154 -0.47 6.07 15.59
C PHE A 154 0.29 6.23 16.91
N ALA A 155 0.61 7.46 17.29
CA ALA A 155 1.37 7.77 18.49
C ALA A 155 0.63 7.35 19.77
N ALA A 156 -0.68 7.58 19.82
CA ALA A 156 -1.53 7.11 20.92
C ALA A 156 -1.51 5.58 21.02
N ALA A 157 -1.70 4.89 19.88
CA ALA A 157 -1.69 3.43 19.81
C ALA A 157 -0.34 2.80 20.19
N TYR A 158 0.78 3.45 19.81
CA TYR A 158 2.13 2.97 20.11
C TYR A 158 2.46 3.03 21.61
N ARG A 159 2.03 4.11 22.28
CA ARG A 159 2.27 4.34 23.70
C ARG A 159 1.33 3.55 24.60
N ASP A 160 0.10 3.34 24.16
CA ASP A 160 -0.91 2.58 24.89
C ASP A 160 -1.58 1.54 23.98
N PRO A 161 -0.92 0.40 23.74
CA PRO A 161 -1.45 -0.67 22.89
C PRO A 161 -2.72 -1.32 23.47
N ASP A 162 -2.96 -1.20 24.77
CA ASP A 162 -4.14 -1.76 25.46
C ASP A 162 -5.35 -0.80 25.41
N HIS A 163 -5.14 0.51 25.20
CA HIS A 163 -6.21 1.50 25.01
C HIS A 163 -7.08 1.23 23.78
N LEU A 164 -6.48 0.76 22.68
CA LEU A 164 -7.24 0.29 21.52
C LEU A 164 -8.11 -0.93 21.90
N ALA A 165 -7.56 -1.87 22.65
CA ALA A 165 -8.29 -3.07 23.05
C ALA A 165 -9.44 -2.79 24.03
N SER A 166 -9.32 -1.76 24.87
CA SER A 166 -10.35 -1.32 25.81
C SER A 166 -11.45 -0.49 25.13
N SER A 167 -11.11 0.33 24.14
CA SER A 167 -12.09 0.99 23.24
C SER A 167 -12.96 -0.03 22.51
N LEU A 168 -12.36 -1.14 22.03
CA LEU A 168 -13.06 -2.20 21.30
C LEU A 168 -14.06 -2.98 22.17
N SER A 169 -13.81 -3.11 23.48
CA SER A 169 -14.77 -3.74 24.42
C SER A 169 -15.99 -2.87 24.76
N ARG A 170 -15.97 -1.57 24.42
CA ARG A 170 -17.03 -0.60 24.79
C ARG A 170 -18.05 -0.33 23.70
N VAL A 171 -17.81 -0.80 22.47
CA VAL A 171 -18.74 -0.66 21.36
C VAL A 171 -19.40 -2.02 21.12
N ILE A 172 -20.46 -2.30 21.89
CA ILE A 172 -21.43 -3.34 21.56
C ILE A 172 -22.64 -2.62 20.94
N PRO A 173 -22.79 -2.60 19.61
CA PRO A 173 -24.05 -2.20 18.99
C PRO A 173 -25.13 -3.24 19.33
N ALA A 174 -26.39 -2.82 19.45
CA ALA A 174 -27.53 -3.72 19.61
C ALA A 174 -27.70 -4.73 18.45
N ASN A 175 -27.01 -4.51 17.32
CA ASN A 175 -26.97 -5.37 16.13
C ASN A 175 -25.56 -5.91 15.88
N ALA A 176 -25.05 -6.71 16.80
CA ALA A 176 -23.71 -7.31 16.72
C ALA A 176 -23.52 -8.13 15.43
N PRO A 177 -22.42 -7.95 14.67
CA PRO A 177 -22.02 -8.92 13.65
C PRO A 177 -21.74 -10.31 14.26
N PRO A 178 -21.75 -11.39 13.45
CA PRO A 178 -21.59 -12.76 13.94
C PRO A 178 -20.38 -12.94 14.86
N VAL A 179 -20.46 -13.89 15.81
CA VAL A 179 -19.44 -14.17 16.85
C VAL A 179 -18.01 -14.30 16.30
N ASP A 180 -17.85 -14.78 15.07
CA ASP A 180 -16.56 -14.93 14.39
C ASP A 180 -15.90 -13.57 14.09
N VAL A 181 -16.69 -12.57 13.70
CA VAL A 181 -16.23 -11.18 13.52
C VAL A 181 -15.72 -10.62 14.85
N TYR A 182 -16.37 -10.93 15.97
CA TYR A 182 -15.94 -10.48 17.31
C TYR A 182 -14.66 -11.16 17.83
N ARG A 183 -14.47 -12.47 17.56
CA ARG A 183 -13.23 -13.19 17.92
C ARG A 183 -12.02 -12.65 17.14
N ILE A 184 -12.21 -12.43 15.84
CA ILE A 184 -11.27 -11.75 14.93
C ILE A 184 -10.86 -10.35 15.46
N ILE A 185 -11.70 -9.70 16.26
CA ILE A 185 -11.52 -8.30 16.69
C ILE A 185 -10.75 -8.17 18.03
N THR A 186 -10.77 -9.14 18.95
CA THR A 186 -10.47 -8.85 20.37
C THR A 186 -9.22 -9.52 20.96
N ALA A 187 -9.02 -10.83 20.82
CA ALA A 187 -7.86 -11.51 21.39
C ALA A 187 -6.63 -11.47 20.45
N ASP A 188 -6.83 -11.80 19.18
CA ASP A 188 -5.76 -11.85 18.18
C ASP A 188 -5.22 -10.46 17.84
N ALA A 189 -6.08 -9.44 17.89
CA ALA A 189 -5.68 -8.05 17.65
C ALA A 189 -4.63 -7.54 18.65
N ARG A 190 -4.64 -8.02 19.91
CA ARG A 190 -3.62 -7.65 20.91
C ARG A 190 -2.28 -8.32 20.61
N VAL A 191 -2.30 -9.57 20.13
CA VAL A 191 -1.10 -10.30 19.74
C VAL A 191 -0.48 -9.67 18.50
N GLU A 192 -1.29 -9.43 17.46
CA GLU A 192 -0.87 -8.73 16.23
C GLU A 192 -0.27 -7.35 16.56
N CYS A 193 -0.94 -6.56 17.42
CA CYS A 193 -0.46 -5.25 17.82
C CYS A 193 0.93 -5.32 18.49
N ARG A 194 1.09 -6.21 19.47
CA ARG A 194 2.39 -6.40 20.16
C ARG A 194 3.48 -6.89 19.21
N GLN A 195 3.17 -7.81 18.30
CA GLN A 195 4.12 -8.32 17.32
C GLN A 195 4.57 -7.23 16.35
N MET A 196 3.64 -6.45 15.80
CA MET A 196 3.95 -5.33 14.90
C MET A 196 4.77 -4.26 15.61
N LYS A 197 4.40 -3.90 16.85
CA LYS A 197 5.15 -2.96 17.67
C LYS A 197 6.59 -3.42 17.89
N ALA A 198 6.79 -4.67 18.35
CA ALA A 198 8.11 -5.24 18.54
C ALA A 198 8.92 -5.31 17.24
N ALA A 199 8.28 -5.67 16.13
CA ALA A 199 8.92 -5.72 14.81
C ALA A 199 9.38 -4.34 14.32
N GLY A 200 8.60 -3.28 14.60
CA GLY A 200 8.99 -1.90 14.32
C GLY A 200 10.13 -1.42 15.21
N GLN A 201 10.05 -1.67 16.52
CA GLN A 201 11.10 -1.30 17.48
C GLN A 201 12.44 -1.95 17.14
N ALA A 202 12.45 -3.19 16.68
CA ALA A 202 13.67 -3.89 16.25
C ALA A 202 14.33 -3.30 14.99
N ARG A 203 13.62 -2.44 14.24
CA ARG A 203 14.06 -1.93 12.93
C ARG A 203 14.24 -0.41 12.89
N VAL A 204 13.67 0.34 13.84
CA VAL A 204 13.66 1.82 13.81
C VAL A 204 15.07 2.41 13.73
N SER A 205 16.03 1.89 14.52
CA SER A 205 17.41 2.37 14.50
C SER A 205 18.17 2.06 13.21
N GLN A 206 17.67 1.15 12.36
CA GLN A 206 18.26 0.90 11.04
C GLN A 206 17.87 2.01 10.07
N LEU A 207 16.60 2.44 10.08
CA LEU A 207 16.11 3.54 9.24
C LEU A 207 16.61 4.91 9.76
N PHE A 208 16.64 5.08 11.08
CA PHE A 208 17.03 6.29 11.78
C PHE A 208 18.25 5.98 12.64
N ALA A 209 19.45 6.05 12.07
CA ALA A 209 20.66 5.72 12.81
C ALA A 209 20.94 6.77 13.92
N PRO A 210 21.38 6.36 15.12
CA PRO A 210 21.88 7.31 16.11
C PRO A 210 23.28 7.80 15.74
N PRO A 211 23.70 8.99 16.24
CA PRO A 211 25.10 9.41 16.18
C PRO A 211 26.02 8.39 16.88
N ALA A 212 27.29 8.35 16.49
CA ALA A 212 28.28 7.43 17.07
C ALA A 212 28.31 7.50 18.61
N GLY A 213 28.26 6.35 19.27
CA GLY A 213 28.28 6.23 20.72
C GLY A 213 26.99 6.66 21.44
N ARG A 214 25.90 6.92 20.70
CA ARG A 214 24.59 7.25 21.27
C ARG A 214 23.55 6.19 20.93
N TYR A 215 22.44 6.24 21.66
CA TYR A 215 21.26 5.40 21.43
C TYR A 215 20.06 6.29 21.08
N ASN A 216 19.13 5.71 20.34
CA ASN A 216 17.84 6.29 20.02
C ASN A 216 16.71 5.30 20.33
N HIS A 217 15.51 5.82 20.45
CA HIS A 217 14.29 5.07 20.72
C HIS A 217 14.40 4.08 21.89
N PRO A 218 14.97 4.46 23.07
CA PRO A 218 15.13 3.52 24.18
C PRO A 218 13.80 3.04 24.77
N ASP A 219 12.72 3.80 24.57
CA ASP A 219 11.37 3.48 25.03
C ASP A 219 10.31 4.18 24.14
N GLU A 220 9.03 3.99 24.43
CA GLU A 220 7.91 4.54 23.65
C GLU A 220 7.68 6.06 23.81
N LYS A 221 8.38 6.69 24.74
CA LYS A 221 8.22 8.09 25.13
C LYS A 221 9.45 8.93 24.81
N THR A 222 10.60 8.30 24.55
CA THR A 222 11.87 8.95 24.30
C THR A 222 12.37 8.64 22.89
N ARG A 223 12.54 9.66 22.04
CA ARG A 223 13.11 9.50 20.68
C ARG A 223 14.64 9.32 20.69
N GLY A 224 15.35 10.07 21.54
CA GLY A 224 16.81 10.15 21.50
C GLY A 224 17.34 10.91 20.27
N ALA A 225 18.66 10.86 20.06
CA ALA A 225 19.32 11.55 18.95
C ALA A 225 19.34 10.70 17.68
N VAL A 226 19.04 11.30 16.54
CA VAL A 226 19.04 10.65 15.22
C VAL A 226 19.93 11.45 14.28
N ASP A 227 20.75 10.76 13.51
CA ASP A 227 21.59 11.29 12.43
C ASP A 227 21.16 10.66 11.10
N GLU A 228 20.16 11.28 10.46
CA GLU A 228 19.63 10.83 9.17
C GLU A 228 20.65 10.99 8.03
N ILE A 229 21.65 11.86 8.19
CA ILE A 229 22.66 12.14 7.17
C ILE A 229 23.64 10.97 7.09
N SER A 230 23.99 10.38 8.24
CA SER A 230 24.95 9.27 8.34
C SER A 230 24.65 8.08 7.43
N ASN A 231 23.36 7.78 7.19
CA ASN A 231 22.92 6.65 6.37
C ASN A 231 22.17 7.07 5.09
N ALA A 232 22.13 8.36 4.74
CA ALA A 232 21.27 8.90 3.69
C ALA A 232 21.46 8.24 2.32
N THR A 233 22.69 7.88 1.96
CA THR A 233 23.04 7.22 0.68
C THR A 233 23.08 5.70 0.78
N GLN A 234 22.92 5.14 1.98
CA GLN A 234 22.93 3.70 2.22
C GLN A 234 21.53 3.12 2.06
N PRO A 235 21.38 1.79 1.84
CA PRO A 235 20.07 1.16 1.66
C PRO A 235 19.02 1.52 2.73
N PRO A 236 19.35 1.63 4.03
CA PRO A 236 18.37 2.05 5.04
C PRO A 236 17.89 3.51 4.87
N GLY A 237 18.77 4.45 4.51
CA GLY A 237 18.39 5.85 4.27
C GLY A 237 17.60 6.02 2.97
N LEU A 238 17.94 5.24 1.93
CA LEU A 238 17.16 5.18 0.69
C LEU A 238 15.77 4.57 0.91
N LEU A 239 15.65 3.54 1.75
CA LEU A 239 14.36 2.99 2.17
C LEU A 239 13.55 4.00 2.98
N ARG A 240 14.18 4.74 3.91
CA ARG A 240 13.51 5.85 4.62
C ARG A 240 12.97 6.89 3.64
N ALA A 241 13.76 7.29 2.64
CA ALA A 241 13.35 8.25 1.63
C ALA A 241 12.23 7.71 0.71
N LEU A 242 12.19 6.39 0.44
CA LEU A 242 11.06 5.76 -0.26
C LEU A 242 9.77 5.93 0.54
N PHE A 243 9.83 5.69 1.86
CA PHE A 243 8.67 5.87 2.73
C PHE A 243 8.25 7.33 2.86
N ASP A 244 9.20 8.26 2.93
CA ASP A 244 8.91 9.70 3.03
C ASP A 244 8.23 10.23 1.75
N ASP A 245 8.68 9.85 0.55
CA ASP A 245 8.31 10.56 -0.68
C ASP A 245 7.48 9.72 -1.70
N GLN A 246 7.33 8.40 -1.50
CA GLN A 246 6.64 7.53 -2.47
C GLN A 246 5.54 6.66 -1.87
N VAL A 247 5.67 6.23 -0.61
CA VAL A 247 4.66 5.39 0.03
C VAL A 247 3.58 6.27 0.64
N HIS A 248 2.38 6.19 0.07
CA HIS A 248 1.24 6.97 0.54
C HIS A 248 0.58 6.32 1.76
N ASP A 249 0.06 7.15 2.67
CA ASP A 249 -0.71 6.68 3.82
C ASP A 249 -2.22 6.71 3.52
N SER A 250 -2.72 5.62 2.94
CA SER A 250 -4.16 5.51 2.65
C SER A 250 -5.03 5.59 3.91
N ARG A 251 -4.50 5.23 5.09
CA ARG A 251 -5.25 5.31 6.34
C ARG A 251 -5.50 6.76 6.75
N ALA A 252 -4.53 7.65 6.52
CA ALA A 252 -4.73 9.09 6.71
C ALA A 252 -5.86 9.63 5.83
N TRP A 253 -5.92 9.19 4.56
CA TRP A 253 -6.97 9.56 3.63
C TRP A 253 -8.36 9.06 4.05
N PHE A 254 -8.47 7.78 4.46
CA PHE A 254 -9.73 7.19 4.90
C PHE A 254 -10.28 7.75 6.23
N LEU A 255 -9.51 8.50 7.01
CA LEU A 255 -10.04 9.20 8.18
C LEU A 255 -11.16 10.19 7.79
N TYR A 256 -11.14 10.71 6.56
CA TYR A 256 -12.01 11.80 6.10
C TYR A 256 -12.94 11.41 4.93
N SER A 257 -12.47 10.65 3.95
CA SER A 257 -13.18 10.48 2.66
C SER A 257 -14.42 9.57 2.71
N LEU A 258 -14.34 8.44 3.42
CA LEU A 258 -15.42 7.42 3.48
C LEU A 258 -15.92 7.14 4.91
N GLY A 259 -15.52 7.99 5.86
CA GLY A 259 -15.73 7.76 7.29
C GLY A 259 -14.70 6.80 7.87
N ARG A 260 -14.40 7.00 9.15
CA ARG A 260 -13.42 6.20 9.90
C ARG A 260 -13.79 4.72 9.84
N GLU A 261 -12.86 3.88 9.36
CA GLU A 261 -13.00 2.42 9.42
C GLU A 261 -13.32 2.01 10.87
N PRO A 262 -14.52 1.44 11.14
CA PRO A 262 -14.87 0.98 12.47
C PRO A 262 -13.79 0.01 12.95
N MET A 263 -13.15 0.32 14.08
CA MET A 263 -12.10 -0.52 14.68
C MET A 263 -10.80 -0.66 13.87
N GLY A 264 -10.59 0.17 12.85
CA GLY A 264 -9.31 0.22 12.15
C GLY A 264 -8.17 0.57 13.10
N SER A 265 -6.97 0.04 12.86
CA SER A 265 -5.76 0.46 13.58
C SER A 265 -4.52 0.27 12.70
N TYR A 266 -3.51 1.13 12.89
CA TYR A 266 -2.18 0.92 12.31
C TYR A 266 -1.47 -0.34 12.82
N PHE A 267 -1.92 -0.88 13.95
CA PHE A 267 -1.38 -2.07 14.60
C PHE A 267 -2.24 -3.32 14.35
N ARG A 268 -2.79 -3.43 13.14
CA ARG A 268 -3.51 -4.62 12.65
C ARG A 268 -2.93 -5.06 11.31
N GLU A 269 -2.83 -6.36 11.13
CA GLU A 269 -2.46 -6.94 9.84
C GLU A 269 -3.65 -6.87 8.87
N ARG A 270 -3.38 -6.54 7.59
CA ARG A 270 -4.39 -6.49 6.53
C ARG A 270 -5.10 -7.84 6.38
N MET A 271 -6.42 -7.83 6.19
CA MET A 271 -7.15 -9.06 5.86
C MET A 271 -6.76 -9.55 4.46
N VAL A 272 -6.34 -10.82 4.38
CA VAL A 272 -5.96 -11.50 3.14
C VAL A 272 -6.71 -12.83 3.11
N PHE A 273 -7.28 -13.15 1.95
CA PHE A 273 -8.04 -14.39 1.73
C PHE A 273 -7.33 -15.24 0.66
N PHE A 274 -7.32 -16.55 0.89
CA PHE A 274 -6.79 -17.57 0.00
C PHE A 274 -7.91 -18.55 -0.34
N GLY A 275 -8.63 -18.26 -1.42
CA GLY A 275 -9.93 -18.90 -1.67
C GLY A 275 -10.90 -18.56 -0.54
N GLU A 276 -11.47 -19.58 0.08
CA GLU A 276 -12.44 -19.44 1.17
C GLU A 276 -11.79 -19.22 2.56
N ALA A 277 -10.48 -19.44 2.71
CA ALA A 277 -9.81 -19.26 4.00
C ALA A 277 -9.24 -17.87 4.17
N SER A 278 -9.37 -17.31 5.37
CA SER A 278 -8.64 -16.11 5.75
C SER A 278 -7.23 -16.43 6.26
N ARG A 279 -6.29 -15.47 6.13
CA ARG A 279 -4.93 -15.61 6.69
C ARG A 279 -4.94 -15.96 8.18
N ARG A 280 -5.96 -15.52 8.92
CA ARG A 280 -6.07 -15.73 10.36
C ARG A 280 -6.45 -17.17 10.64
N GLU A 281 -7.40 -17.73 9.90
CA GLU A 281 -7.72 -19.16 9.95
C GLU A 281 -6.51 -20.04 9.62
N LEU A 282 -5.76 -19.69 8.57
CA LEU A 282 -4.54 -20.43 8.18
C LEU A 282 -3.43 -20.33 9.23
N ALA A 283 -3.31 -19.19 9.91
CA ALA A 283 -2.31 -18.98 10.96
C ALA A 283 -2.68 -19.65 12.29
N LEU A 284 -3.98 -19.81 12.57
CA LEU A 284 -4.50 -20.27 13.86
C LEU A 284 -4.89 -21.75 13.88
N ASN A 285 -5.13 -22.38 12.72
CA ASN A 285 -5.55 -23.77 12.65
C ASN A 285 -4.55 -24.64 11.86
N PRO A 286 -3.65 -25.36 12.54
CA PRO A 286 -2.75 -26.33 11.91
C PRO A 286 -3.50 -27.40 11.12
N GLU A 287 -4.68 -27.83 11.57
CA GLU A 287 -5.50 -28.83 10.88
C GLU A 287 -6.17 -28.26 9.62
N THR A 288 -6.66 -27.01 9.65
CA THR A 288 -7.14 -26.33 8.42
C THR A 288 -6.00 -26.13 7.43
N ARG A 289 -4.81 -25.78 7.92
CA ARG A 289 -3.60 -25.67 7.09
C ARG A 289 -3.21 -27.00 6.47
N GLU A 290 -3.18 -28.09 7.24
CA GLU A 290 -2.89 -29.45 6.75
C GLU A 290 -3.95 -29.94 5.77
N THR A 291 -5.24 -29.71 6.05
CA THR A 291 -6.36 -30.13 5.19
C THR A 291 -6.38 -29.36 3.87
N MET A 292 -6.07 -28.06 3.90
CA MET A 292 -5.93 -27.26 2.68
C MET A 292 -4.67 -27.63 1.89
N LEU A 293 -3.53 -27.87 2.55
CA LEU A 293 -2.31 -28.36 1.91
C LEU A 293 -2.50 -29.76 1.30
N ALA A 294 -3.32 -30.61 1.93
CA ALA A 294 -3.68 -31.94 1.42
C ALA A 294 -4.69 -31.88 0.25
N GLY A 295 -5.53 -30.85 0.20
CA GLY A 295 -6.50 -30.62 -0.88
C GLY A 295 -5.93 -29.85 -2.09
N ILE A 296 -4.79 -29.18 -1.92
CA ILE A 296 -3.99 -28.64 -3.02
C ILE A 296 -3.36 -29.83 -3.72
N THR A 297 -3.76 -30.10 -4.96
CA THR A 297 -2.99 -30.98 -5.84
C THR A 297 -1.56 -30.43 -5.83
N PRO A 298 -0.54 -31.19 -5.39
CA PRO A 298 0.82 -30.69 -5.44
C PRO A 298 1.06 -30.22 -6.87
N LEU A 299 1.40 -28.93 -7.02
CA LEU A 299 1.98 -28.45 -8.25
C LEU A 299 3.09 -29.46 -8.58
N PRO A 300 3.11 -30.03 -9.80
CA PRO A 300 4.05 -31.08 -10.13
C PRO A 300 5.43 -30.63 -9.68
N ASP A 301 6.12 -31.52 -8.96
CA ASP A 301 7.47 -31.31 -8.45
C ASP A 301 8.23 -30.49 -9.50
N SER A 302 8.52 -29.23 -9.17
CA SER A 302 9.44 -28.44 -9.98
C SER A 302 10.85 -28.94 -9.66
N GLY A 303 11.07 -30.24 -9.83
CA GLY A 303 12.39 -30.78 -10.08
C GLY A 303 12.87 -30.02 -11.30
N LEU A 304 13.91 -29.21 -11.10
CA LEU A 304 14.62 -28.36 -12.06
C LEU A 304 14.31 -28.73 -13.52
N SER A 305 13.13 -28.33 -14.00
CA SER A 305 12.86 -28.27 -15.41
C SER A 305 13.53 -26.96 -15.78
N VAL A 306 14.79 -27.08 -16.19
CA VAL A 306 15.35 -26.10 -17.11
C VAL A 306 14.32 -26.04 -18.23
N ALA A 307 13.43 -25.05 -18.17
CA ALA A 307 12.47 -24.83 -19.24
C ALA A 307 13.31 -24.79 -20.50
N ALA A 308 13.10 -25.79 -21.38
CA ALA A 308 13.86 -25.88 -22.61
C ALA A 308 13.72 -24.50 -23.28
N ARG A 309 14.87 -23.88 -23.59
CA ARG A 309 14.94 -22.59 -24.27
C ARG A 309 13.82 -22.54 -25.30
N PRO A 310 12.81 -21.66 -25.18
CA PRO A 310 11.85 -21.52 -26.25
C PRO A 310 12.66 -21.14 -27.49
N ALA A 311 12.58 -21.96 -28.53
CA ALA A 311 13.26 -21.68 -29.78
C ALA A 311 12.84 -20.29 -30.25
N VAL A 312 13.84 -19.48 -30.63
CA VAL A 312 13.71 -18.08 -31.06
C VAL A 312 12.39 -17.87 -31.80
N MET A 313 11.58 -16.90 -31.34
CA MET A 313 10.37 -16.52 -32.06
C MET A 313 10.75 -15.89 -33.39
N ASP A 314 10.70 -16.67 -34.45
CA ASP A 314 10.80 -16.15 -35.81
C ASP A 314 9.48 -15.50 -36.26
N ALA A 315 9.56 -14.74 -37.35
CA ALA A 315 8.43 -14.02 -37.91
C ALA A 315 7.25 -14.94 -38.26
N GLN A 316 7.51 -16.22 -38.53
CA GLN A 316 6.51 -17.20 -38.90
C GLN A 316 5.68 -17.63 -37.68
N ARG A 317 6.33 -17.90 -36.53
CA ARG A 317 5.62 -18.22 -35.29
C ARG A 317 4.82 -17.06 -34.72
N MET A 318 5.29 -15.82 -34.89
CA MET A 318 4.52 -14.64 -34.51
C MET A 318 3.23 -14.50 -35.33
N ALA A 319 3.28 -14.79 -36.62
CA ALA A 319 2.11 -14.76 -37.49
C ALA A 319 1.10 -15.85 -37.11
N GLU A 320 1.57 -17.06 -36.78
CA GLU A 320 0.73 -18.16 -36.32
C GLU A 320 0.07 -17.86 -34.97
N ALA A 321 0.81 -17.27 -34.02
CA ALA A 321 0.26 -16.86 -32.73
C ALA A 321 -0.78 -15.74 -32.88
N GLN A 322 -0.53 -14.75 -33.75
CA GLN A 322 -1.50 -13.69 -34.05
C GLN A 322 -2.76 -14.24 -34.74
N GLN A 323 -2.64 -15.21 -35.63
CA GLN A 323 -3.79 -15.89 -36.24
C GLN A 323 -4.60 -16.69 -35.21
N ALA A 324 -3.93 -17.41 -34.31
CA ALA A 324 -4.59 -18.17 -33.26
C ALA A 324 -5.37 -17.26 -32.30
N ILE A 325 -4.78 -16.13 -31.90
CA ILE A 325 -5.45 -15.11 -31.08
C ILE A 325 -6.66 -14.53 -31.82
N LYS A 326 -6.51 -14.21 -33.11
CA LYS A 326 -7.60 -13.63 -33.90
C LYS A 326 -8.77 -14.61 -34.07
N ALA A 327 -8.49 -15.90 -34.29
CA ALA A 327 -9.51 -16.94 -34.38
C ALA A 327 -10.28 -17.14 -33.07
N LEU A 328 -9.62 -16.94 -31.93
CA LEU A 328 -10.24 -17.07 -30.61
C LEU A 328 -11.15 -15.88 -30.24
N TRP A 329 -10.93 -14.72 -30.87
CA TRP A 329 -11.72 -13.51 -30.68
C TRP A 329 -12.89 -13.36 -31.66
N GLU A 330 -12.90 -14.12 -32.76
CA GLU A 330 -14.01 -14.17 -33.73
C GLU A 330 -14.99 -15.33 -33.49
N ALA A 331 -14.77 -16.16 -32.46
CA ALA A 331 -15.64 -17.26 -32.03
C ALA A 331 -16.62 -16.84 -30.91
#